data_AF-A0A0G1RYA3-F1
#
_entry.id   AF-A0A0G1RYA3-F1
#
_cell.length_a   1.000
_cell.length_b   1.000
_cell.length_c   1.000
_cell.angle_alpha   90.00
_cell.angle_beta   90.00
_cell.angle_gamma   90.00
#
_symmetry.space_group_name_H-M   'P 1'
#
loop_
_entity.id
_entity.type
_entity.pdbx_description
1 polymer ?
#
loop_
_entity_poly.entity_id
_entity_poly.type
_entity_poly.pdbx_seq_one_letter_code
_entity_poly.pdbx_strand_id
1 'polypeptide(L)' 'MNQKSNITIFTDGSSRGNPGPGGYGVVVVAGDKVKELGEREKHTTNNRMELRAAIEALKGSTFLQIQGRTLDAVV' A
#
# COMPACT_ATOMS: atom_id res chain seq x y z
N MET A 1 18.25 11.11 -21.75
CA MET A 1 17.01 10.29 -21.73
C MET A 1 16.71 9.96 -20.27
N ASN A 2 15.63 10.47 -19.69
CA ASN A 2 15.22 10.10 -18.33
C ASN A 2 14.70 8.67 -18.36
N GLN A 3 15.43 7.72 -17.79
CA GLN A 3 14.89 6.38 -17.57
C GLN A 3 13.77 6.47 -16.53
N LYS A 4 12.53 6.22 -16.98
CA LYS A 4 11.43 5.93 -16.04
C LYS A 4 11.73 4.58 -15.41
N SER A 5 12.04 4.56 -14.12
CA SER A 5 12.05 3.33 -13.35
C SER A 5 10.62 2.78 -13.32
N ASN A 6 10.40 1.58 -13.87
CA ASN A 6 9.12 0.90 -13.73
C ASN A 6 8.87 0.61 -12.24
N ILE A 7 7.68 0.98 -11.77
CA ILE A 7 7.21 0.66 -10.43
C ILE A 7 6.11 -0.38 -10.58
N THR A 8 6.25 -1.51 -9.89
CA THR A 8 5.23 -2.55 -9.81
C THR A 8 4.65 -2.56 -8.41
N ILE A 9 3.33 -2.58 -8.32
CA ILE A 9 2.59 -2.58 -7.07
C ILE A 9 1.74 -3.84 -7.03
N PHE A 10 1.86 -4.60 -5.95
CA PHE A 10 0.96 -5.70 -5.61
C PHE A 10 0.09 -5.26 -4.44
N THR A 11 -1.21 -5.53 -4.54
CA THR A 11 -2.19 -5.15 -3.53
C THR A 11 -3.09 -6.32 -3.25
N ASP A 12 -3.42 -6.53 -1.98
CA ASP A 12 -4.41 -7.52 -1.58
C ASP A 12 -5.19 -7.01 -0.36
N GLY A 13 -6.41 -7.51 -0.19
CA GLY A 13 -7.30 -7.16 0.90
C GLY A 13 -8.15 -8.35 1.31
N SER A 14 -8.32 -8.55 2.62
CA SER A 14 -9.07 -9.69 3.14
C SER A 14 -9.89 -9.31 4.37
N SER A 15 -10.96 -10.07 4.62
CA SER A 15 -11.78 -9.98 5.82
C SER A 15 -12.27 -11.35 6.28
N ARG A 16 -12.18 -11.62 7.58
CA ARG A 16 -12.72 -12.82 8.23
C ARG A 16 -14.19 -12.59 8.57
N GLY A 17 -15.06 -12.85 7.59
CA GLY A 17 -16.47 -12.45 7.60
C GLY A 17 -16.70 -11.18 6.79
N ASN A 18 -17.93 -10.93 6.34
CA ASN A 18 -18.25 -9.81 5.43
C ASN A 18 -19.58 -9.12 5.82
N PRO A 19 -19.59 -8.25 6.85
CA PRO A 19 -18.43 -7.63 7.49
C PRO A 19 -17.77 -8.46 8.61
N GLY A 20 -16.50 -8.19 8.91
CA GLY A 20 -15.71 -8.84 9.96
C GLY A 20 -14.33 -8.19 10.17
N PRO A 21 -13.46 -8.74 11.03
CA PRO A 21 -12.08 -8.29 11.16
C PRO A 21 -11.32 -8.54 9.86
N GLY A 22 -10.65 -7.51 9.34
CA GLY A 22 -9.93 -7.60 8.07
C GLY A 22 -8.68 -6.73 8.04
N GLY A 23 -8.01 -6.73 6.91
CA GLY A 23 -6.82 -5.93 6.68
C GLY A 23 -6.45 -5.92 5.21
N TYR A 24 -5.48 -5.08 4.89
CA TYR A 24 -4.94 -4.98 3.55
C TYR A 24 -3.41 -5.02 3.58
N GLY A 25 -2.82 -5.43 2.46
CA GLY A 25 -1.38 -5.45 2.26
C GLY A 25 -1.02 -4.87 0.89
N VAL A 26 0.11 -4.18 0.84
CA VAL A 26 0.69 -3.63 -0.38
C VAL A 26 2.18 -3.93 -0.39
N VAL A 27 2.68 -4.38 -1.55
CA VAL A 27 4.10 -4.52 -1.84
C VAL A 27 4.42 -3.66 -3.05
N VAL A 28 5.34 -2.71 -2.90
CA VAL A 28 5.81 -1.88 -4.01
C VAL A 28 7.26 -2.20 -4.32
N VAL A 29 7.53 -2.46 -5.60
CA VAL A 29 8.83 -2.84 -6.14
C VAL A 29 9.27 -1.78 -7.15
N ALA A 30 10.44 -1.20 -6.94
CA ALA A 30 11.07 -0.25 -7.85
C ALA A 30 12.57 -0.56 -7.97
N GLY A 31 12.94 -1.28 -9.03
CA GLY A 31 14.30 -1.81 -9.17
C GLY A 31 14.61 -2.85 -8.08
N ASP A 32 15.64 -2.60 -7.29
CA ASP A 32 16.08 -3.42 -6.16
C ASP A 32 15.38 -3.07 -4.84
N LYS A 33 14.57 -2.00 -4.82
CA LYS A 33 13.88 -1.54 -3.62
C LYS A 33 12.51 -2.17 -3.50
N VAL A 34 12.22 -2.68 -2.30
CA VAL A 34 10.91 -3.20 -1.91
C VAL A 34 10.40 -2.42 -0.70
N LYS A 35 9.13 -2.04 -0.74
CA LYS A 35 8.43 -1.43 0.40
C LYS A 35 7.12 -2.15 0.63
N GLU A 36 6.88 -2.50 1.89
CA GLU A 36 5.65 -3.11 2.34
C GLU A 36 4.87 -2.16 3.26
N LEU A 37 3.54 -2.18 3.14
CA LEU A 37 2.64 -1.47 4.04
C LEU A 37 1.32 -2.24 4.15
N GLY A 38 0.63 -2.02 5.26
CA GLY A 38 -0.66 -2.63 5.53
C GLY A 38 -1.24 -2.15 6.84
N GLU A 39 -2.56 -2.25 6.97
CA GLU A 39 -3.28 -1.98 8.21
C GLU A 39 -4.31 -3.07 8.47
N ARG A 40 -4.76 -3.14 9.72
CA ARG A 40 -5.85 -4.01 10.16
C ARG A 40 -7.02 -3.18 10.67
N GLU A 41 -8.23 -3.64 10.41
CA GLU A 41 -9.47 -3.02 10.89
C GLU A 41 -10.35 -4.08 11.56
N LYS A 42 -10.86 -3.78 12.76
CA LYS A 42 -11.68 -4.74 13.53
C LYS A 42 -13.02 -5.06 12.86
N HIS A 43 -13.52 -4.16 12.03
CA HIS A 43 -14.83 -4.30 11.38
C HIS A 43 -14.82 -3.65 9.99
N THR A 44 -14.73 -4.46 8.95
CA THR A 44 -14.64 -4.03 7.55
C THR A 44 -15.24 -5.08 6.61
N THR A 45 -15.18 -4.85 5.31
CA THR A 45 -15.58 -5.79 4.26
C THR A 45 -14.39 -6.15 3.38
N ASN A 46 -14.48 -7.26 2.65
CA ASN A 46 -13.43 -7.68 1.71
C ASN A 46 -13.12 -6.57 0.69
N ASN A 47 -14.15 -6.10 -0.02
CA ASN A 47 -14.01 -5.09 -1.07
C ASN A 47 -13.44 -3.76 -0.54
N ARG A 48 -13.77 -3.37 0.71
CA ARG A 48 -13.22 -2.16 1.31
C ARG A 48 -11.71 -2.29 1.55
N MET A 49 -11.23 -3.48 1.92
CA MET A 49 -9.80 -3.73 2.12
C MET A 49 -9.04 -3.78 0.80
N GLU A 50 -9.59 -4.44 -0.23
CA GLU A 50 -8.99 -4.48 -1.58
C GLU A 50 -8.84 -3.07 -2.17
N LEU A 51 -9.90 -2.25 -2.11
CA LEU A 51 -9.86 -0.88 -2.59
C LEU A 51 -8.93 0.01 -1.75
N ARG A 52 -8.89 -0.18 -0.43
CA ARG A 52 -7.99 0.57 0.44
C ARG A 52 -6.53 0.24 0.12
N ALA A 53 -6.19 -1.02 -0.15
CA ALA A 53 -4.86 -1.42 -0.60
C ALA A 53 -4.43 -0.62 -1.84
N ALA A 54 -5.28 -0.55 -2.87
CA ALA A 54 -5.01 0.19 -4.10
C ALA A 54 -4.86 1.70 -3.86
N ILE A 55 -5.73 2.29 -3.03
CA ILE A 55 -5.66 3.72 -2.69
C ILE A 55 -4.34 4.04 -1.97
N GLU A 56 -4.00 3.29 -0.92
CA GLU A 56 -2.79 3.54 -0.13
C GLU A 56 -1.52 3.32 -0.96
N ALA A 57 -1.54 2.37 -1.89
CA ALA A 57 -0.44 2.16 -2.82
C ALA A 57 -0.20 3.35 -3.76
N LEU A 58 -1.28 4.01 -4.19
CA LEU A 58 -1.22 5.17 -5.11
C LEU A 58 -1.02 6.50 -4.39
N LYS A 59 -1.10 6.54 -3.05
CA LYS A 59 -0.79 7.76 -2.31
C LYS A 59 0.70 8.13 -2.44
N GLY A 60 0.96 9.43 -2.58
CA GLY A 60 2.31 9.97 -2.78
C GLY A 60 3.33 9.58 -1.72
N SER A 61 2.91 9.36 -0.48
CA SER A 61 3.76 8.91 0.62
C SER A 61 4.46 7.58 0.33
N THR A 62 3.77 6.66 -0.35
CA THR A 62 4.31 5.33 -0.68
C THR A 62 5.48 5.45 -1.66
N PHE A 63 5.34 6.29 -2.69
CA PHE A 63 6.40 6.55 -3.67
C PHE A 63 7.59 7.31 -3.08
N LEU A 64 7.33 8.27 -2.18
CA LEU A 64 8.38 9.04 -1.53
C LEU A 64 9.24 8.17 -0.61
N GLN A 65 8.62 7.24 0.12
CA GLN A 65 9.33 6.29 0.98
C GLN A 65 10.28 5.37 0.18
N ILE A 66 9.89 4.94 -1.02
CA ILE A 66 10.75 4.09 -1.89
C ILE A 66 11.94 4.88 -2.43
N GLN A 67 11.75 6.17 -2.73
CA GLN A 67 12.81 7.06 -3.20
C GLN A 67 13.80 7.46 -2.09
N GLY A 68 13.63 6.97 -0.85
CA GLY A 68 14.44 7.39 0.30
C GLY A 68 14.16 8.82 0.75
N ARG A 69 13.06 9.42 0.27
CA ARG A 69 12.56 10.71 0.75
C ARG A 69 11.57 10.42 1.86
N THR A 70 12.06 10.25 3.08
CA THR A 70 11.20 10.43 4.25
C THR A 70 10.72 11.88 4.21
N LEU A 71 9.45 12.07 3.83
CA LEU A 71 8.72 13.20 4.38
C LEU A 71 8.69 12.93 5.87
N ASP A 72 9.46 13.70 6.64
CA ASP A 72 9.19 13.84 8.06
C ASP A 72 7.73 14.21 8.16
N ALA A 73 6.91 13.25 8.56
CA ALA A 73 5.51 13.49 8.84
C ALA A 73 5.53 14.52 9.98
N VAL A 74 5.23 15.76 9.64
CA VAL A 74 4.82 16.78 10.61
C VAL A 74 3.66 16.13 11.36
N VAL A 75 3.93 15.78 12.62
CA VAL A 75 2.95 15.37 13.61
C VAL A 75 1.99 16.54 13.85
#